data_AF-I1S9K9-F1
#
_entry.id   AF-I1S9K9-F1
#
_cell.length_a   1.000
_cell.length_b   1.000
_cell.length_c   1.000
_cell.angle_alpha   90.00
_cell.angle_beta   90.00
_cell.angle_gamma   90.00
#
_symmetry.space_group_name_H-M   'P 1'
#
loop_
_entity.id
_entity.type
_entity.pdbx_description
1 polymer ?
#
loop_
_entity_poly.entity_id
_entity_poly.type
_entity_poly.pdbx_seq_one_letter_code
_entity_poly.pdbx_strand_id
1 'polypeptide(L)'
;MAAAGGASSIITQVQQGGPPISTLGDVGADETIAMDLRGTRFYLSRDELLTLPEFVLLSLFPNGLFPEGQMGGFSDGDAVQVDYDPASLQYMLDFFRDVAQSIPTDGSPSASQEEDTPSLGTSRDDSKRAGIIVLREDLDFYAIPPRPDIGQLDMIAVKRAAAEALQQQSGIFSGLKRSDEPGTTEAHLIEMLTAGGFNHDDRWGHRAGEPNKAVICSLALARLRSDIRGNEMGTNAVGMAQKLLLFWRKPARRCWWEGVELENVAGVEGKLKVWIRRVWTLEMSVIGLR
;
A
#
# COMPACT_ATOMS: atom_id res chain seq x y z
N MET A 1 -29.46 -50.63 -7.45
CA MET A 1 -28.02 -50.58 -7.74
C MET A 1 -27.47 -49.30 -7.12
N ALA A 2 -26.31 -49.42 -6.46
CA ALA A 2 -25.85 -48.63 -5.33
C ALA A 2 -25.64 -47.12 -5.54
N ALA A 3 -25.70 -46.39 -4.43
CA ALA A 3 -25.24 -45.02 -4.27
C ALA A 3 -23.70 -44.93 -4.34
N ALA A 4 -23.20 -43.77 -4.77
CA ALA A 4 -21.90 -43.26 -4.37
C ALA A 4 -21.99 -41.72 -4.28
N GLY A 5 -22.02 -41.22 -3.04
CA GLY A 5 -21.73 -39.82 -2.74
C GLY A 5 -20.24 -39.55 -2.92
N GLY A 6 -19.91 -38.35 -3.38
CA GLY A 6 -18.53 -37.88 -3.53
C GLY A 6 -18.45 -36.38 -3.25
N ALA A 7 -17.92 -36.04 -2.08
CA ALA A 7 -17.40 -34.78 -1.56
C ALA A 7 -17.84 -33.45 -2.21
N SER A 8 -18.57 -32.65 -1.44
CA SER A 8 -18.57 -31.19 -1.56
C SER A 8 -17.12 -30.69 -1.52
N SER A 9 -16.63 -30.19 -2.65
CA SER A 9 -15.32 -29.55 -2.74
C SER A 9 -15.27 -28.37 -1.77
N ILE A 10 -14.37 -28.43 -0.78
CA ILE A 10 -14.06 -27.37 0.21
C ILE A 10 -13.25 -26.22 -0.43
N ILE A 11 -13.08 -26.21 -1.74
CA ILE A 11 -12.39 -25.13 -2.45
C ILE A 11 -13.43 -24.08 -2.83
N THR A 12 -13.64 -23.10 -1.94
CA THR A 12 -14.21 -21.81 -2.35
C THR A 12 -13.17 -21.12 -3.23
N GLN A 13 -13.29 -21.27 -4.56
CA GLN A 13 -12.65 -20.34 -5.48
C GLN A 13 -13.23 -18.95 -5.20
N VAL A 14 -12.43 -18.07 -4.59
CA VAL A 14 -12.72 -16.65 -4.60
C VAL A 14 -12.43 -16.17 -6.01
N GLN A 15 -13.48 -15.93 -6.78
CA GLN A 15 -13.36 -15.31 -8.08
C GLN A 15 -12.78 -13.91 -7.87
N GLN A 16 -11.55 -13.67 -8.33
CA GLN A 16 -10.90 -12.35 -8.34
C GLN A 16 -11.53 -11.44 -9.41
N GLY A 17 -12.85 -11.29 -9.35
CA GLY A 17 -13.63 -10.43 -10.22
C GLY A 17 -14.61 -9.66 -9.36
N GLY A 18 -14.11 -8.67 -8.62
CA GLY A 18 -14.98 -7.66 -8.04
C GLY A 18 -15.76 -6.93 -9.15
N PRO A 19 -16.94 -6.38 -8.84
CA PRO A 19 -17.70 -5.61 -9.81
C PRO A 19 -16.80 -4.51 -10.42
N PRO A 20 -16.94 -4.21 -11.73
CA PRO A 20 -16.24 -3.08 -12.31
C PRO A 20 -16.57 -1.86 -11.47
N ILE A 21 -15.55 -1.08 -11.09
CA ILE A 21 -15.74 0.22 -10.46
C ILE A 21 -16.64 1.04 -11.40
N SER A 22 -17.91 1.17 -11.05
CA SER A 22 -18.79 2.15 -11.67
C SER A 22 -18.08 3.49 -11.56
N THR A 23 -17.86 4.10 -12.72
CA THR A 23 -17.02 5.27 -12.89
C THR A 23 -17.42 6.34 -11.86
N LEU A 24 -16.46 6.88 -11.11
CA LEU A 24 -16.64 8.06 -10.24
C LEU A 24 -17.26 9.28 -10.96
N GLY A 25 -17.54 9.20 -12.27
CA GLY A 25 -18.01 10.23 -13.17
C GLY A 25 -19.18 11.09 -12.67
N ASP A 26 -20.08 10.53 -11.87
CA ASP A 26 -21.39 11.15 -11.56
C ASP A 26 -21.47 11.84 -10.18
N VAL A 27 -20.36 11.90 -9.45
CA VAL A 27 -20.27 12.57 -8.13
C VAL A 27 -19.92 14.05 -8.34
N GLY A 28 -20.68 15.00 -7.80
CA GLY A 28 -20.35 16.43 -7.93
C GLY A 28 -18.91 16.74 -7.48
N ALA A 29 -18.22 17.67 -8.14
CA ALA A 29 -16.81 17.97 -7.85
C ALA A 29 -16.53 18.42 -6.40
N ASP A 30 -17.56 18.91 -5.69
CA ASP A 30 -17.50 19.34 -4.29
C ASP A 30 -18.00 18.30 -3.28
N GLU A 31 -18.31 17.07 -3.71
CA GLU A 31 -18.82 16.05 -2.78
C GLU A 31 -17.69 15.42 -1.96
N THR A 32 -17.79 15.59 -0.63
CA THR A 32 -16.96 14.91 0.35
C THR A 32 -17.68 13.67 0.88
N ILE A 33 -16.99 12.53 0.89
CA ILE A 33 -17.49 11.29 1.47
C ILE A 33 -17.02 11.18 2.91
N ALA A 34 -17.96 11.01 3.85
CA ALA A 34 -17.68 10.72 5.24
C ALA A 34 -17.52 9.19 5.43
N MET A 35 -16.43 8.79 6.09
CA MET A 35 -16.12 7.39 6.40
C MET A 35 -15.75 7.24 7.88
N ASP A 36 -16.05 6.09 8.45
CA ASP A 36 -15.69 5.71 9.81
C ASP A 36 -14.83 4.44 9.76
N LEU A 37 -13.56 4.61 10.12
CA LEU A 37 -12.56 3.56 10.16
C LEU A 37 -12.31 3.21 11.63
N ARG A 38 -12.99 2.17 12.10
CA ARG A 38 -12.82 1.63 13.47
C ARG A 38 -13.05 2.70 14.56
N GLY A 39 -14.01 3.60 14.37
CA GLY A 39 -14.35 4.70 15.26
C GLY A 39 -13.65 6.03 14.92
N THR A 40 -12.79 6.06 13.90
CA THR A 40 -12.09 7.27 13.45
C THR A 40 -12.72 7.81 12.18
N ARG A 41 -13.21 9.04 12.21
CA ARG A 41 -13.89 9.65 11.07
C ARG A 41 -12.93 10.33 10.09
N PHE A 42 -13.12 10.06 8.81
CA PHE A 42 -12.42 10.69 7.69
C PHE A 42 -13.43 11.37 6.76
N TYR A 43 -13.03 12.48 6.18
CA TYR A 43 -13.77 13.18 5.14
C TYR A 43 -12.85 13.29 3.93
N LEU A 44 -13.18 12.58 2.85
CA LEU A 44 -12.38 12.58 1.63
C LEU A 44 -13.15 13.21 0.48
N SER A 45 -12.51 14.16 -0.19
CA SER A 45 -12.99 14.68 -1.46
C SER A 45 -12.88 13.63 -2.58
N ARG A 46 -13.67 13.81 -3.64
CA ARG A 46 -13.54 13.02 -4.87
C ARG A 46 -12.11 13.02 -5.42
N ASP A 47 -11.43 14.16 -5.37
CA ASP A 47 -10.05 14.28 -5.86
C ASP A 47 -9.06 13.48 -5.04
N GLU A 48 -9.16 13.51 -3.71
CA GLU A 48 -8.31 12.69 -2.84
C GLU A 48 -8.53 11.20 -3.14
N LEU A 49 -9.78 10.77 -3.26
CA LEU A 49 -10.12 9.39 -3.63
C LEU A 49 -9.51 8.97 -4.98
N LEU A 50 -9.54 9.85 -5.99
CA LEU A 50 -8.96 9.56 -7.30
C LEU A 50 -7.43 9.44 -7.30
N THR A 51 -6.76 9.99 -6.28
CA THR A 51 -5.32 9.85 -6.12
C THR A 51 -4.91 8.59 -5.37
N LEU A 52 -5.79 8.06 -4.51
CA LEU A 52 -5.48 6.89 -3.68
C LEU A 52 -5.16 5.65 -4.53
N PRO A 53 -4.26 4.77 -4.04
CA PRO A 53 -3.96 3.49 -4.67
C PRO A 53 -5.21 2.61 -4.80
N GLU A 54 -5.28 1.83 -5.88
CA GLU A 54 -6.36 0.89 -6.17
C GLU A 54 -6.60 -0.07 -5.00
N PHE A 55 -5.54 -0.61 -4.38
CA PHE A 55 -5.72 -1.53 -3.25
C PHE A 55 -6.41 -0.88 -2.04
N VAL A 56 -6.24 0.44 -1.84
CA VAL A 56 -6.93 1.18 -0.78
C VAL A 56 -8.38 1.37 -1.18
N LEU A 57 -8.64 1.80 -2.41
CA LEU A 57 -10.00 1.99 -2.91
C LEU A 57 -10.83 0.71 -2.82
N LEU A 58 -10.25 -0.45 -3.17
CA LEU A 58 -10.91 -1.75 -3.03
C LEU A 58 -11.19 -2.13 -1.57
N SER A 59 -10.37 -1.65 -0.63
CA SER A 59 -10.57 -1.89 0.80
C SER A 59 -11.62 -0.94 1.40
N LEU A 60 -11.64 0.32 0.96
CA LEU A 60 -12.62 1.32 1.39
C LEU A 60 -14.01 1.04 0.80
N PHE A 61 -14.06 0.50 -0.43
CA PHE A 61 -15.29 0.26 -1.17
C PHE A 61 -15.35 -1.19 -1.70
N PRO A 62 -15.47 -2.19 -0.81
CA PRO A 62 -15.41 -3.60 -1.21
C PRO A 62 -16.53 -4.04 -2.16
N ASN A 63 -17.65 -3.30 -2.16
CA ASN A 63 -18.81 -3.55 -3.04
C ASN A 63 -18.90 -2.55 -4.21
N GLY A 64 -17.84 -1.81 -4.50
CA GLY A 64 -17.84 -0.69 -5.44
C GLY A 64 -18.15 0.64 -4.75
N LEU A 65 -17.80 1.74 -5.44
CA LEU A 65 -17.77 3.09 -4.86
C LEU A 65 -19.15 3.61 -4.44
N PHE A 66 -20.24 3.11 -5.02
CA PHE A 66 -21.60 3.46 -4.66
C PHE A 66 -22.55 2.30 -5.00
N PRO A 67 -23.38 1.79 -4.05
CA PRO A 67 -24.48 0.91 -4.40
C PRO A 67 -25.39 1.62 -5.41
N GLU A 68 -25.68 0.94 -6.52
CA GLU A 68 -26.58 1.41 -7.58
C GLU A 68 -27.94 1.78 -6.94
N GLY A 69 -28.18 3.07 -6.73
CA GLY A 69 -29.38 3.58 -6.05
C GLY A 69 -29.16 4.43 -4.79
N GLN A 70 -27.93 4.56 -4.27
CA GLN A 70 -27.63 5.42 -3.11
C GLN A 70 -27.23 6.86 -3.49
N MET A 71 -27.47 7.28 -4.73
CA MET A 71 -27.21 8.65 -5.20
C MET A 71 -28.35 9.60 -4.76
N GLY A 72 -28.61 9.64 -3.44
CA GLY A 72 -29.70 10.42 -2.87
C GLY A 72 -30.06 10.11 -1.41
N GLY A 73 -29.22 9.41 -0.64
CA GLY A 73 -29.65 8.94 0.68
C GLY A 73 -28.56 8.61 1.69
N PHE A 74 -27.38 9.21 1.64
CA PHE A 74 -26.68 9.40 2.91
C PHE A 74 -27.45 10.51 3.62
N SER A 75 -28.26 10.15 4.63
CA SER A 75 -28.76 11.16 5.56
C SER A 75 -27.56 11.96 6.06
N ASP A 76 -27.64 13.29 5.99
CA ASP A 76 -26.62 14.23 6.45
C ASP A 76 -26.05 13.76 7.80
N GLY A 77 -24.87 13.12 7.77
CA GLY A 77 -24.23 12.54 8.95
C GLY A 77 -23.99 11.02 9.01
N ASP A 78 -24.44 10.18 8.06
CA ASP A 78 -24.15 8.74 8.11
C ASP A 78 -22.83 8.40 7.38
N ALA A 79 -21.80 8.07 8.16
CA ALA A 79 -20.47 7.77 7.65
C ALA A 79 -20.36 6.31 7.22
N VAL A 80 -19.74 6.06 6.06
CA VAL A 80 -19.50 4.69 5.56
C VAL A 80 -18.57 3.95 6.52
N GLN A 81 -19.05 2.85 7.09
CA GLN A 81 -18.27 2.02 8.01
C GLN A 81 -17.29 1.15 7.21
N VAL A 82 -16.01 1.28 7.52
CA VAL A 82 -14.94 0.56 6.81
C VAL A 82 -14.03 -0.14 7.82
N ASP A 83 -13.81 -1.45 7.64
CA ASP A 83 -12.78 -2.19 8.37
C ASP A 83 -11.40 -1.98 7.72
N TYR A 84 -10.85 -0.78 7.90
CA TYR A 84 -9.50 -0.42 7.49
C TYR A 84 -8.77 0.26 8.63
N ASP A 85 -7.45 0.12 8.68
CA ASP A 85 -6.64 0.73 9.73
C ASP A 85 -6.60 2.27 9.56
N PRO A 86 -7.17 3.04 10.51
CA PRO A 86 -7.21 4.50 10.40
C PRO A 86 -5.81 5.13 10.40
N ALA A 87 -4.84 4.56 11.14
CA ALA A 87 -3.48 5.09 11.18
C ALA A 87 -2.77 4.90 9.83
N SER A 88 -3.02 3.78 9.17
CA SER A 88 -2.51 3.50 7.82
C SER A 88 -3.07 4.49 6.79
N LEU A 89 -4.37 4.78 6.83
CA LEU A 89 -5.00 5.74 5.91
C LEU A 89 -4.49 7.16 6.18
N GLN A 90 -4.41 7.56 7.44
CA GLN A 90 -3.91 8.88 7.83
C GLN A 90 -2.47 9.11 7.33
N TYR A 91 -1.56 8.16 7.59
CA TYR A 91 -0.18 8.20 7.10
C TYR A 91 -0.11 8.39 5.57
N MET A 92 -1.00 7.71 4.83
CA MET A 92 -1.07 7.85 3.38
C MET A 92 -1.56 9.24 2.96
N LEU A 93 -2.68 9.71 3.54
CA LEU A 93 -3.26 11.00 3.18
C LEU A 93 -2.31 12.15 3.47
N ASP A 94 -1.63 12.12 4.62
CA ASP A 94 -0.66 13.14 5.00
C ASP A 94 0.47 13.22 3.97
N PHE A 95 1.05 12.07 3.60
CA PHE A 95 2.08 12.01 2.57
C PHE A 95 1.58 12.54 1.22
N PHE A 96 0.38 12.15 0.79
CA PHE A 96 -0.17 12.58 -0.51
C PHE A 96 -0.43 14.08 -0.54
N ARG A 97 -0.97 14.64 0.55
CA ARG A 97 -1.22 16.08 0.70
C ARG A 97 0.08 16.86 0.71
N ASP A 98 1.11 16.39 1.41
CA ASP A 98 2.43 17.02 1.44
C ASP A 98 3.06 17.08 0.05
N VAL A 99 3.01 15.96 -0.70
CA VAL A 99 3.51 15.97 -2.09
C VAL A 99 2.66 16.90 -2.96
N ALA A 100 1.33 16.93 -2.81
CA ALA A 100 0.45 17.80 -3.59
C ALA A 100 0.75 19.30 -3.34
N GLN A 101 1.00 19.70 -2.10
CA GLN A 101 1.36 21.08 -1.75
C GLN A 101 2.72 21.50 -2.30
N SER A 102 3.62 20.54 -2.52
CA SER A 102 4.95 20.81 -3.10
C SER A 102 4.95 20.98 -4.63
N ILE A 103 3.82 20.75 -5.31
CA ILE A 103 3.70 20.93 -6.75
C ILE A 103 3.50 22.42 -7.05
N PRO A 104 4.35 23.04 -7.89
CA PRO A 104 4.18 24.44 -8.27
C PRO A 104 2.80 24.68 -8.91
N THR A 105 1.99 25.54 -8.30
CA THR A 105 0.74 26.04 -8.88
C THR A 105 1.07 27.32 -9.66
N ASP A 106 0.81 27.35 -10.96
CA ASP A 106 0.97 28.58 -11.75
C ASP A 106 0.01 29.65 -11.21
N GLY A 107 0.53 30.64 -10.47
CA GLY A 107 -0.33 31.63 -9.80
C GLY A 107 0.39 32.71 -9.01
N SER A 108 1.19 33.54 -9.67
CA SER A 108 1.36 34.95 -9.27
C SER A 108 1.08 35.84 -10.47
N PRO A 109 0.04 36.70 -10.45
CA PRO A 109 -0.16 37.69 -11.49
C PRO A 109 0.80 38.86 -11.24
N SER A 110 2.07 38.67 -11.54
CA SER A 110 3.01 39.79 -11.65
C SER A 110 2.98 40.27 -13.09
N ALA A 111 2.32 41.41 -13.29
CA ALA A 111 2.28 42.10 -14.57
C ALA A 111 3.69 42.50 -15.02
N SER A 112 4.15 41.96 -16.15
CA SER A 112 5.05 42.66 -17.08
C SER A 112 5.22 41.89 -18.38
N GLN A 113 5.20 42.65 -19.47
CA GLN A 113 5.19 42.36 -20.90
C GLN A 113 6.32 41.47 -21.46
N GLU A 114 5.96 40.81 -22.57
CA GLU A 114 6.74 40.56 -23.80
C GLU A 114 7.97 39.62 -23.75
N GLU A 115 7.88 38.44 -24.38
CA GLU A 115 8.46 38.17 -25.72
C GLU A 115 8.25 36.71 -26.14
N ASP A 116 7.75 36.53 -27.37
CA ASP A 116 7.47 35.26 -28.05
C ASP A 116 8.76 34.48 -28.38
N THR A 117 8.87 33.24 -27.90
CA THR A 117 9.69 32.19 -28.55
C THR A 117 8.95 30.84 -28.50
N PRO A 118 8.63 30.20 -29.65
CA PRO A 118 7.97 28.91 -29.65
C PRO A 118 9.02 27.80 -29.45
N SER A 119 9.32 27.46 -28.20
CA SER A 119 10.10 26.25 -27.89
C SER A 119 9.20 25.03 -27.99
N LEU A 120 9.53 24.12 -28.91
CA LEU A 120 8.92 22.81 -29.14
C LEU A 120 8.58 22.09 -27.81
N GLY A 121 7.29 21.96 -27.54
CA GLY A 121 6.74 21.57 -26.25
C GLY A 121 6.73 20.07 -25.98
N THR A 122 7.61 19.63 -25.07
CA THR A 122 7.46 18.36 -24.32
C THR A 122 7.98 18.39 -22.88
N SER A 123 8.59 19.49 -22.39
CA SER A 123 9.33 19.47 -21.11
C SER A 123 8.76 20.33 -19.96
N ARG A 124 7.68 21.12 -20.15
CA ARG A 124 7.13 21.98 -19.08
C ARG A 124 6.04 21.29 -18.23
N ASP A 125 5.52 20.15 -18.66
CA ASP A 125 4.37 19.49 -18.02
C ASP A 125 4.77 18.48 -16.91
N ASP A 126 5.99 17.92 -16.98
CA ASP A 126 6.48 16.94 -15.99
C ASP A 126 6.62 17.54 -14.58
N SER A 127 6.88 18.84 -14.47
CA SER A 127 6.99 19.56 -13.19
C SER A 127 5.66 19.74 -12.45
N LYS A 128 4.52 19.52 -13.13
CA LYS A 128 3.17 19.66 -12.55
C LYS A 128 2.63 18.34 -12.00
N ARG A 129 3.35 17.25 -12.19
CA ARG A 129 2.96 15.91 -11.76
C ARG A 129 3.98 15.36 -10.79
N ALA A 130 3.51 14.62 -9.79
CA ALA A 130 4.39 13.87 -8.91
C ALA A 130 3.96 12.41 -8.89
N GLY A 131 4.93 11.52 -9.13
CA GLY A 131 4.77 10.10 -8.89
C GLY A 131 5.00 9.78 -7.42
N ILE A 132 4.20 8.90 -6.85
CA ILE A 132 4.37 8.34 -5.51
C ILE A 132 4.47 6.82 -5.67
N ILE A 133 5.55 6.27 -5.15
CA ILE A 133 5.76 4.83 -5.03
C ILE A 133 5.07 4.38 -3.75
N VAL A 134 4.18 3.40 -3.87
CA VAL A 134 3.41 2.84 -2.75
C VAL A 134 3.78 1.38 -2.58
N LEU A 135 4.46 1.08 -1.49
CA LEU A 135 4.85 -0.28 -1.13
C LEU A 135 4.04 -0.74 0.08
N ARG A 136 3.28 -1.81 -0.09
CA ARG A 136 2.51 -2.45 0.98
C ARG A 136 3.04 -3.86 1.23
N GLU A 137 3.11 -4.24 2.50
CA GLU A 137 3.29 -5.62 2.94
C GLU A 137 2.07 -6.09 3.73
N ASP A 138 1.53 -7.25 3.34
CA ASP A 138 0.66 -8.07 4.20
C ASP A 138 1.46 -9.29 4.66
N LEU A 139 1.67 -9.40 5.96
CA LEU A 139 2.44 -10.47 6.61
C LEU A 139 1.49 -11.33 7.44
N ASP A 140 1.08 -12.48 6.89
CA ASP A 140 0.37 -13.51 7.66
C ASP A 140 1.40 -14.36 8.42
N PHE A 141 1.17 -14.63 9.70
CA PHE A 141 2.08 -15.46 10.49
C PHE A 141 1.37 -16.59 11.26
N TYR A 142 2.09 -17.70 11.40
CA TYR A 142 1.62 -18.93 12.02
C TYR A 142 2.65 -19.36 13.07
N ALA A 143 2.39 -18.98 14.32
CA ALA A 143 3.19 -19.44 15.45
C ALA A 143 2.94 -20.94 15.68
N ILE A 144 4.01 -21.73 15.68
CA ILE A 144 3.96 -23.15 16.03
C ILE A 144 3.84 -23.25 17.55
N PRO A 145 2.93 -24.09 18.08
CA PRO A 145 2.82 -24.33 19.52
C PRO A 145 4.18 -24.63 20.15
N PRO A 146 4.62 -23.85 21.17
CA PRO A 146 5.92 -24.06 21.79
C PRO A 146 5.96 -25.35 22.62
N ARG A 147 4.79 -25.85 23.03
CA ARG A 147 4.60 -27.13 23.73
C ARG A 147 3.30 -27.82 23.28
N PRO A 148 3.22 -29.16 23.33
CA PRO A 148 2.08 -29.91 22.79
C PRO A 148 0.74 -29.66 23.50
N ASP A 149 0.77 -29.30 24.78
CA ASP A 149 -0.37 -29.18 25.68
C ASP A 149 -0.81 -27.72 25.92
N ILE A 150 -0.36 -26.79 25.08
CA ILE A 150 -0.69 -25.36 25.25
C ILE A 150 -2.20 -25.12 25.11
N GLY A 151 -2.77 -24.40 26.07
CA GLY A 151 -4.17 -23.99 26.04
C GLY A 151 -4.45 -22.90 24.99
N GLN A 152 -5.70 -22.75 24.57
CA GLN A 152 -6.10 -21.77 23.56
C GLN A 152 -5.76 -20.33 23.98
N LEU A 153 -6.01 -19.95 25.25
CA LEU A 153 -5.72 -18.61 25.75
C LEU A 153 -4.22 -18.31 25.77
N ASP A 154 -3.40 -19.28 26.19
CA ASP A 154 -1.94 -19.18 26.16
C ASP A 154 -1.44 -19.04 24.71
N MET A 155 -2.01 -19.82 23.78
CA MET A 155 -1.64 -19.72 22.37
C MET A 155 -2.00 -18.35 21.77
N ILE A 156 -3.12 -17.73 22.20
CA ILE A 156 -3.46 -16.37 21.81
C ILE A 156 -2.41 -15.38 22.34
N ALA A 157 -1.98 -15.54 23.60
CA ALA A 157 -0.91 -14.70 24.17
C ALA A 157 0.41 -14.86 23.40
N VAL A 158 0.79 -16.10 23.06
CA VAL A 158 1.98 -16.38 22.23
C VAL A 158 1.88 -15.73 20.86
N LYS A 159 0.71 -15.78 20.20
CA LYS A 159 0.51 -15.12 18.90
C LYS A 159 0.64 -13.59 19.00
N ARG A 160 0.15 -12.98 20.08
CA ARG A 160 0.29 -11.53 20.33
C ARG A 160 1.76 -11.17 20.55
N ALA A 161 2.47 -11.91 21.40
CA ALA A 161 3.90 -11.70 21.63
C ALA A 161 4.74 -11.92 20.36
N ALA A 162 4.36 -12.89 19.52
CA ALA A 162 5.00 -13.09 18.22
C ALA A 162 4.76 -11.91 17.27
N ALA A 163 3.53 -11.36 17.25
CA ALA A 163 3.23 -10.16 16.45
C ALA A 163 4.11 -8.99 16.89
N GLU A 164 4.21 -8.72 18.20
CA GLU A 164 5.04 -7.65 18.76
C GLU A 164 6.51 -7.80 18.34
N ALA A 165 7.05 -9.02 18.41
CA ALA A 165 8.42 -9.30 17.97
C ALA A 165 8.61 -9.10 16.46
N LEU A 166 7.66 -9.54 15.63
CA LEU A 166 7.69 -9.35 14.17
C LEU A 166 7.50 -7.89 13.75
N GLN A 167 6.81 -7.09 14.55
CA GLN A 167 6.66 -5.65 14.32
C GLN A 167 7.99 -4.89 14.50
N GLN A 168 8.90 -5.39 15.33
CA GLN A 168 10.24 -4.79 15.49
C GLN A 168 11.10 -4.88 14.22
N GLN A 169 10.80 -5.82 13.32
CA GLN A 169 11.42 -5.90 12.00
C GLN A 169 10.88 -4.77 11.11
N SER A 170 11.44 -3.58 11.29
CA SER A 170 10.90 -2.33 10.73
C SER A 170 11.49 -1.92 9.39
N GLY A 171 12.59 -2.53 8.94
CA GLY A 171 13.21 -2.20 7.64
C GLY A 171 12.35 -2.67 6.46
N ILE A 172 12.25 -1.86 5.41
CA ILE A 172 11.43 -2.23 4.23
C ILE A 172 12.02 -3.44 3.48
N PHE A 173 13.35 -3.58 3.48
CA PHE A 173 14.05 -4.66 2.77
C PHE A 173 14.42 -5.87 3.64
N SER A 174 14.14 -5.84 4.95
CA SER A 174 14.58 -6.89 5.88
C SER A 174 13.96 -8.27 5.62
N GLY A 175 12.84 -8.31 4.91
CA GLY A 175 12.14 -9.55 4.53
C GLY A 175 12.63 -10.19 3.21
N LEU A 176 13.52 -9.54 2.47
CA LEU A 176 14.06 -10.06 1.22
C LEU A 176 15.33 -10.89 1.48
N LYS A 177 15.27 -12.19 1.18
CA LYS A 177 16.44 -13.07 1.29
C LYS A 177 17.35 -12.87 0.09
N ARG A 178 18.67 -13.01 0.31
CA ARG A 178 19.71 -12.89 -0.74
C ARG A 178 19.77 -11.50 -1.42
N SER A 179 19.40 -10.45 -0.69
CA SER A 179 19.65 -9.06 -1.10
C SER A 179 21.12 -8.77 -1.37
N ASP A 180 22.00 -9.47 -0.66
CA ASP A 180 23.45 -9.19 -0.67
C ASP A 180 24.19 -9.93 -1.79
N GLU A 181 23.51 -10.84 -2.51
CA GLU A 181 24.05 -11.54 -3.67
C GLU A 181 23.76 -10.73 -4.96
N PRO A 182 24.79 -10.19 -5.64
CA PRO A 182 24.58 -9.43 -6.87
C PRO A 182 23.91 -10.26 -7.96
N GLY A 183 22.99 -9.64 -8.71
CA GLY A 183 22.31 -10.26 -9.85
C GLY A 183 21.06 -11.07 -9.50
N THR A 184 20.66 -11.16 -8.22
CA THR A 184 19.37 -11.74 -7.84
C THR A 184 18.20 -10.83 -8.21
N THR A 185 17.00 -11.38 -8.33
CA THR A 185 15.79 -10.58 -8.56
C THR A 185 15.50 -9.64 -7.39
N GLU A 186 15.84 -10.06 -6.16
CA GLU A 186 15.75 -9.25 -4.95
C GLU A 186 16.69 -8.05 -4.99
N ALA A 187 17.97 -8.24 -5.35
CA ALA A 187 18.92 -7.16 -5.49
C ALA A 187 18.45 -6.12 -6.52
N HIS A 188 18.00 -6.57 -7.70
CA HIS A 188 17.45 -5.67 -8.73
C HIS A 188 16.18 -4.93 -8.27
N LEU A 189 15.31 -5.57 -7.47
CA LEU A 189 14.13 -4.92 -6.90
C LEU A 189 14.53 -3.81 -5.93
N ILE A 190 15.50 -4.08 -5.06
CA ILE A 190 16.04 -3.08 -4.12
C ILE A 190 16.65 -1.92 -4.90
N GLU A 191 17.50 -2.18 -5.89
CA GLU A 191 18.10 -1.15 -6.77
C GLU A 191 17.03 -0.30 -7.47
N MET A 192 15.96 -0.92 -7.98
CA MET A 192 14.87 -0.21 -8.64
C MET A 192 14.12 0.71 -7.66
N LEU A 193 13.81 0.21 -6.45
CA LEU A 193 13.10 0.97 -5.43
C LEU A 193 13.96 2.11 -4.86
N THR A 194 15.26 1.90 -4.70
CA THR A 194 16.19 2.92 -4.23
C THR A 194 16.50 3.98 -5.29
N ALA A 195 16.63 3.58 -6.55
CA ALA A 195 16.69 4.51 -7.68
C ALA A 195 15.40 5.34 -7.80
N GLY A 196 14.25 4.74 -7.45
CA GLY A 196 12.94 5.39 -7.50
C GLY A 196 12.71 6.43 -6.41
N GLY A 197 13.15 6.19 -5.18
CA GLY A 197 12.93 7.15 -4.09
C GLY A 197 13.28 6.68 -2.68
N PHE A 198 13.27 5.37 -2.43
CA PHE A 198 13.62 4.80 -1.12
C PHE A 198 15.14 4.81 -0.87
N ASN A 199 15.53 4.60 0.37
CA ASN A 199 16.92 4.33 0.79
C ASN A 199 17.02 2.91 1.36
N HIS A 200 18.25 2.37 1.42
CA HIS A 200 18.49 1.00 1.89
C HIS A 200 18.08 0.76 3.35
N ASP A 201 18.15 1.80 4.18
CA ASP A 201 17.86 1.78 5.61
C ASP A 201 16.45 2.30 5.94
N ASP A 202 15.64 2.60 4.92
CA ASP A 202 14.26 3.04 5.12
C ASP A 202 13.46 2.00 5.89
N ARG A 203 12.55 2.51 6.71
CA ARG A 203 11.63 1.72 7.52
C ARG A 203 10.21 1.84 6.99
N TRP A 204 9.36 0.89 7.34
CA TRP A 204 7.93 1.00 7.13
C TRP A 204 7.42 2.27 7.83
N GLY A 205 6.80 3.18 7.06
CA GLY A 205 6.23 4.40 7.62
C GLY A 205 4.99 4.13 8.47
N HIS A 206 4.28 3.04 8.18
CA HIS A 206 3.27 2.45 9.04
C HIS A 206 3.45 0.92 9.10
N ARG A 207 3.35 0.32 10.29
CA ARG A 207 3.43 -1.14 10.49
C ARG A 207 2.64 -1.55 11.75
N ALA A 208 1.51 -2.19 11.55
CA ALA A 208 0.59 -2.56 12.63
C ALA A 208 0.06 -3.98 12.50
N GLY A 209 -0.18 -4.63 13.64
CA GLY A 209 -0.94 -5.88 13.70
C GLY A 209 -2.43 -5.62 13.51
N GLU A 210 -3.09 -6.47 12.72
CA GLU A 210 -4.54 -6.39 12.52
C GLU A 210 -5.30 -6.97 13.73
N PRO A 211 -6.33 -6.27 14.24
CA PRO A 211 -7.12 -6.76 15.38
C PRO A 211 -7.73 -8.13 15.10
N ASN A 212 -7.60 -9.04 16.06
CA ASN A 212 -8.14 -10.41 16.00
C ASN A 212 -7.60 -11.26 14.84
N LYS A 213 -6.55 -10.82 14.13
CA LYS A 213 -5.91 -11.56 13.03
C LYS A 213 -4.42 -11.78 13.37
N ALA A 214 -3.85 -12.86 12.84
CA ALA A 214 -2.41 -13.09 12.89
C ALA A 214 -1.74 -12.48 11.65
N VAL A 215 -1.97 -11.18 11.46
CA VAL A 215 -1.55 -10.43 10.27
C VAL A 215 -0.91 -9.13 10.70
N ILE A 216 0.18 -8.75 10.05
CA ILE A 216 0.79 -7.42 10.15
C ILE A 216 0.67 -6.74 8.79
N CYS A 217 0.07 -5.56 8.77
CA CYS A 217 -0.02 -4.71 7.59
C CYS A 217 1.05 -3.63 7.69
N SER A 218 1.80 -3.40 6.62
CA SER A 218 2.80 -2.34 6.56
C SER A 218 2.69 -1.52 5.28
N LEU A 219 3.03 -0.24 5.37
CA LEU A 219 2.96 0.71 4.29
C LEU A 219 4.20 1.62 4.30
N ALA A 220 4.81 1.78 3.13
CA ALA A 220 5.90 2.71 2.89
C ALA A 220 5.62 3.51 1.61
N LEU A 221 5.97 4.78 1.63
CA LEU A 221 5.67 5.74 0.57
C LEU A 221 6.95 6.50 0.23
N ALA A 222 7.21 6.70 -1.05
CA ALA A 222 8.32 7.52 -1.51
C ALA A 222 7.88 8.37 -2.69
N ARG A 223 8.31 9.64 -2.73
CA ARG A 223 8.16 10.47 -3.92
C ARG A 223 9.12 9.95 -4.98
N LEU A 224 8.62 9.73 -6.19
CA LEU A 224 9.46 9.34 -7.32
C LEU A 224 10.45 10.47 -7.61
N ARG A 225 11.74 10.15 -7.60
CA ARG A 225 12.81 11.09 -7.98
C ARG A 225 12.72 11.38 -9.48
N SER A 226 12.40 12.62 -9.84
CA SER A 226 12.29 13.08 -11.24
C SER A 226 13.56 13.78 -11.75
N ASP A 227 14.51 14.07 -10.86
CA ASP A 227 15.73 14.84 -11.10
C ASP A 227 16.95 13.99 -11.52
N ILE A 228 16.73 12.76 -11.99
CA ILE A 228 17.82 11.88 -12.45
C ILE A 228 18.50 12.40 -13.74
N ARG A 229 18.10 13.58 -14.25
CA ARG A 229 18.80 14.29 -15.32
C ARG A 229 20.02 15.10 -14.84
N GLY A 230 20.24 15.25 -13.54
CA GLY A 230 21.08 16.33 -13.00
C GLY A 230 22.47 15.98 -12.46
N ASN A 231 22.65 14.95 -11.64
CA ASN A 231 23.96 14.74 -11.00
C ASN A 231 24.17 13.30 -10.48
N GLU A 232 25.38 12.78 -10.71
CA GLU A 232 26.03 11.61 -10.08
C GLU A 232 25.42 10.19 -10.22
N MET A 233 24.15 10.03 -10.61
CA MET A 233 23.56 8.70 -10.82
C MET A 233 23.59 8.32 -12.31
N GLY A 234 24.38 7.31 -12.69
CA GLY A 234 24.56 6.88 -14.07
C GLY A 234 23.26 6.59 -14.83
N THR A 235 23.30 6.65 -16.16
CA THR A 235 22.18 6.44 -17.11
C THR A 235 21.30 5.22 -16.82
N ASN A 236 21.86 4.18 -16.17
CA ASN A 236 21.14 2.97 -15.79
C ASN A 236 20.11 3.20 -14.67
N ALA A 237 20.39 4.06 -13.69
CA ALA A 237 19.48 4.33 -12.58
C ALA A 237 18.22 5.09 -13.03
N VAL A 238 18.38 6.02 -13.98
CA VAL A 238 17.27 6.72 -14.65
C VAL A 238 16.32 5.72 -15.29
N GLY A 239 16.89 4.78 -16.06
CA GLY A 239 16.12 3.75 -16.74
C GLY A 239 15.43 2.77 -15.78
N MET A 240 15.99 2.54 -14.59
CA MET A 240 15.37 1.71 -13.56
C MET A 240 14.19 2.40 -12.88
N ALA A 241 14.34 3.67 -12.48
CA ALA A 241 13.24 4.43 -11.89
C ALA A 241 12.05 4.57 -12.84
N GLN A 242 12.31 4.76 -14.15
CA GLN A 242 11.25 4.78 -15.16
C GLN A 242 10.48 3.47 -15.29
N LYS A 243 11.11 2.31 -15.01
CA LYS A 243 10.40 1.02 -15.03
C LYS A 243 9.30 0.95 -13.97
N LEU A 244 9.40 1.74 -12.88
CA LEU A 244 8.34 1.78 -11.87
C LEU A 244 7.02 2.28 -12.47
N LEU A 245 7.06 3.19 -13.44
CA LEU A 245 5.86 3.71 -14.10
C LEU A 245 5.05 2.62 -14.82
N LEU A 246 5.66 1.47 -15.15
CA LEU A 246 4.95 0.31 -15.67
C LEU A 246 3.91 -0.26 -14.69
N PHE A 247 4.07 0.02 -13.39
CA PHE A 247 3.16 -0.39 -12.32
C PHE A 247 2.06 0.62 -12.04
N TRP A 248 2.02 1.74 -12.77
CA TRP A 248 0.90 2.69 -12.68
C TRP A 248 -0.38 2.01 -13.17
N ARG A 249 -1.39 1.94 -12.29
CA ARG A 249 -2.67 1.22 -12.52
C ARG A 249 -2.50 -0.28 -12.84
N LYS A 250 -1.32 -0.85 -12.57
CA LYS A 250 -0.97 -2.26 -12.76
C LYS A 250 -0.13 -2.74 -11.57
N PRO A 251 -0.75 -2.91 -10.39
CA PRO A 251 -0.02 -3.25 -9.19
C PRO A 251 0.75 -4.57 -9.36
N ALA A 252 2.04 -4.55 -9.06
CA ALA A 252 2.86 -5.75 -9.03
C ALA A 252 2.74 -6.42 -7.67
N ARG A 253 2.61 -7.75 -7.67
CA ARG A 253 2.46 -8.54 -6.45
C ARG A 253 3.49 -9.65 -6.40
N ARG A 254 4.11 -9.83 -5.23
CA ARG A 254 5.02 -10.94 -4.94
C ARG A 254 4.60 -11.61 -3.64
N CYS A 255 4.40 -12.92 -3.68
CA CYS A 255 4.05 -13.72 -2.50
C CYS A 255 5.13 -14.78 -2.27
N TRP A 256 5.56 -14.95 -1.02
CA TRP A 256 6.49 -16.01 -0.64
C TRP A 256 6.29 -16.43 0.81
N TRP A 257 6.91 -17.56 1.15
CA TRP A 257 6.88 -18.13 2.49
C TRP A 257 8.29 -18.19 3.07
N GLU A 258 8.38 -18.00 4.38
CA GLU A 258 9.60 -18.23 5.13
C GLU A 258 9.33 -18.79 6.52
N GLY A 259 10.23 -19.65 7.00
CA GLY A 259 10.28 -20.01 8.40
C GLY A 259 11.27 -19.11 9.13
N VAL A 260 10.88 -18.60 10.29
CA VAL A 260 11.73 -17.82 11.18
C VAL A 260 11.69 -18.40 12.59
N GLU A 261 12.78 -18.20 13.33
CA GLU A 261 12.84 -18.48 14.76
C GLU A 261 12.93 -17.16 15.50
N LEU A 262 11.91 -16.85 16.30
CA LEU A 262 11.87 -15.66 17.14
C LEU A 262 12.47 -15.99 18.51
N GLU A 263 13.36 -15.11 18.98
CA GLU A 263 13.96 -15.18 20.30
C GLU A 263 13.28 -14.19 21.24
N ASN A 264 13.35 -14.44 22.55
CA ASN A 264 12.82 -13.55 23.59
C ASN A 264 11.31 -13.23 23.45
N VAL A 265 10.51 -14.19 22.95
CA VAL A 265 9.06 -14.04 22.88
C VAL A 265 8.44 -14.25 24.25
N ALA A 266 7.66 -13.27 24.72
CA ALA A 266 7.00 -13.34 26.02
C ALA A 266 6.12 -14.59 26.16
N GLY A 267 6.28 -15.33 27.26
CA GLY A 267 5.54 -16.57 27.53
C GLY A 267 6.05 -17.80 26.78
N VAL A 268 7.18 -17.71 26.07
CA VAL A 268 7.83 -18.84 25.40
C VAL A 268 9.22 -19.08 25.99
N GLU A 269 9.49 -20.31 26.42
CA GLU A 269 10.84 -20.72 26.80
C GLU A 269 11.65 -21.07 25.53
N GLY A 270 12.73 -20.33 25.29
CA GLY A 270 13.60 -20.53 24.13
C GLY A 270 13.06 -19.89 22.84
N LYS A 271 13.19 -20.61 21.72
CA LYS A 271 12.86 -20.10 20.39
C LYS A 271 11.44 -20.44 19.99
N LEU A 272 10.69 -19.44 19.53
CA LEU A 272 9.38 -19.67 18.91
C LEU A 272 9.55 -19.84 17.40
N LYS A 273 9.13 -20.99 16.88
CA LYS A 273 9.08 -21.22 15.43
C LYS A 273 7.84 -20.57 14.85
N VAL A 274 8.03 -19.75 13.82
CA VAL A 274 6.94 -19.04 13.14
C VAL A 274 7.08 -19.23 11.64
N TRP A 275 5.99 -19.62 10.98
CA TRP A 275 5.90 -19.53 9.52
C TRP A 275 5.27 -18.21 9.13
N ILE A 276 5.86 -17.56 8.14
CA ILE A 276 5.40 -16.28 7.62
C ILE A 276 5.06 -16.47 6.15
N ARG A 277 3.92 -15.94 5.74
CA ARG A 277 3.59 -15.65 4.35
C ARG A 277 3.64 -14.14 4.17
N ARG A 278 4.52 -13.68 3.30
CA ARG A 278 4.60 -12.26 2.93
C ARG A 278 3.99 -12.05 1.58
N VAL A 279 3.16 -11.02 1.46
CA VAL A 279 2.67 -10.50 0.19
C VAL A 279 3.10 -9.06 0.09
N TRP A 280 3.94 -8.76 -0.89
CA TRP A 280 4.24 -7.39 -1.26
C TRP A 280 3.36 -6.96 -2.42
N THR A 281 2.80 -5.77 -2.30
CA THR A 281 2.11 -5.07 -3.38
C THR A 281 2.84 -3.75 -3.64
N LEU A 282 3.33 -3.59 -4.85
CA LEU A 282 3.92 -2.36 -5.35
C LEU A 282 2.96 -1.69 -6.32
N GLU A 283 2.56 -0.47 -6.01
CA GLU A 283 1.71 0.36 -6.84
C GLU A 283 2.34 1.74 -7.02
N MET A 284 2.00 2.39 -8.12
CA MET A 284 2.31 3.80 -8.33
C MET A 284 1.04 4.63 -8.35
N SER A 285 1.05 5.73 -7.61
CA SER A 285 0.06 6.80 -7.70
C SER A 285 0.67 8.01 -8.40
N VAL A 286 -0.14 8.78 -9.10
CA VAL A 286 0.28 10.05 -9.72
C VAL A 286 -0.69 11.13 -9.29
N ILE A 287 -0.13 12.23 -8.77
CA ILE A 287 -0.88 13.42 -8.39
C ILE A 287 -0.56 14.57 -9.35
N GLY A 288 -1.50 15.52 -9.51
CA GLY A 288 -1.34 16.67 -10.42
C GLY A 288 -1.76 16.41 -11.88
N LEU A 289 -2.64 15.45 -12.14
CA LEU A 289 -3.15 15.13 -13.48
C LEU A 289 -4.21 16.11 -14.03
N ARG A 290 -4.36 17.30 -13.44
CA ARG A 290 -5.39 18.28 -13.82
C ARG A 290 -4.99 19.15 -15.01
#